data_AF-A0A850PDD1-F1
#
_entry.id   AF-A0A850PDD1-F1
#
_cell.length_a   1.000
_cell.length_b   1.000
_cell.length_c   1.000
_cell.angle_alpha   90.00
_cell.angle_beta   90.00
_cell.angle_gamma   90.00
#
_symmetry.space_group_name_H-M   'P 1'
#
loop_
_entity.id
_entity.type
_entity.pdbx_description
1 polymer ?
#
loop_
_entity_poly.entity_id
_entity_poly.type
_entity_poly.pdbx_seq_one_letter_code
_entity_poly.pdbx_strand_id
1 'polypeptide(L)'
;MPSRRAPVVFPSRLELWLITLIGLVPAGLYFWYGAHNQLGADPVNVFERWLGLWGVRFLVVTLAIAPLRDLGVINLVRYRRTFGLLVFWYAVMHVATYGVLDQHLDLRAVFGEVTTKPFLMVGLAAFVLLCPLAATSNRWSIRTLGRLWGTLHRGVYVVAALAGVHFLMAFKTYTVTSVGYAAALFVLGAAGVVRRVRHNGRRRMSAANEPMRRPKTTG
;
A
#
# COMPACT_ATOMS: atom_id res chain seq x y z
N MET A 1 -15.73 -21.53 -31.19
CA MET A 1 -14.80 -22.12 -30.20
C MET A 1 -15.04 -21.45 -28.85
N PRO A 2 -15.47 -22.15 -27.79
CA PRO A 2 -15.65 -21.53 -26.48
C PRO A 2 -14.28 -21.19 -25.88
N SER A 3 -14.06 -19.93 -25.53
CA SER A 3 -12.84 -19.49 -24.85
C SER A 3 -12.78 -20.17 -23.48
N ARG A 4 -11.86 -21.14 -23.33
CA ARG A 4 -11.55 -21.74 -22.04
C ARG A 4 -11.00 -20.63 -21.14
N ARG A 5 -11.85 -20.07 -20.27
CA ARG A 5 -11.38 -19.21 -19.19
C ARG A 5 -10.44 -20.05 -18.35
N ALA A 6 -9.16 -19.68 -18.32
CA ALA A 6 -8.18 -20.35 -17.48
C ALA A 6 -8.73 -20.44 -16.04
N PRO A 7 -8.65 -21.61 -15.38
CA PRO A 7 -9.16 -21.77 -14.03
C PRO A 7 -8.51 -20.72 -13.13
N VAL A 8 -9.34 -19.98 -12.39
CA VAL A 8 -8.86 -19.03 -11.38
C VAL A 8 -8.28 -19.86 -10.23
N VAL A 9 -6.99 -20.19 -10.32
CA VAL A 9 -6.29 -20.93 -9.27
C VAL A 9 -6.28 -20.06 -8.02
N PHE A 10 -6.95 -20.49 -6.95
CA PHE A 10 -6.81 -19.80 -5.67
C PHE A 10 -5.41 -20.10 -5.13
N PRO A 11 -4.62 -19.08 -4.75
CA PRO A 11 -3.32 -19.33 -4.18
C PRO A 11 -3.51 -20.09 -2.88
N SER A 12 -2.72 -21.13 -2.69
CA SER A 12 -2.77 -21.88 -1.44
C SER A 12 -2.39 -20.95 -0.28
N ARG A 13 -2.87 -21.25 0.93
CA ARG A 13 -2.46 -20.45 2.11
C ARG A 13 -0.93 -20.43 2.24
N LEU A 14 -0.28 -21.54 1.92
CA LEU A 14 1.16 -21.69 1.90
C LEU A 14 1.83 -20.68 0.95
N GLU A 15 1.34 -20.54 -0.28
CA GLU A 15 1.90 -19.61 -1.25
C GLU A 15 1.85 -18.15 -0.76
N LEU A 16 0.74 -17.75 -0.12
CA LEU A 16 0.62 -16.41 0.45
C LEU A 16 1.61 -16.20 1.61
N TRP A 17 1.79 -17.21 2.47
CA TRP A 17 2.78 -17.16 3.54
C TRP A 17 4.20 -17.08 3.00
N LEU A 18 4.53 -17.86 1.97
CA LEU A 18 5.84 -17.82 1.32
C LEU A 18 6.14 -16.42 0.77
N ILE A 19 5.20 -15.80 0.05
CA ILE A 19 5.38 -14.43 -0.46
C ILE A 19 5.60 -13.43 0.67
N THR A 20 4.86 -13.55 1.78
CA THR A 20 5.06 -12.68 2.94
C THR A 20 6.43 -12.90 3.58
N LEU A 21 6.85 -14.15 3.79
CA LEU A 21 8.14 -14.47 4.40
C LEU A 21 9.28 -13.98 3.51
N ILE A 22 9.26 -14.30 2.22
CA ILE A 22 10.22 -13.81 1.22
C ILE A 22 10.23 -12.27 1.20
N GLY A 23 9.06 -11.64 1.27
CA GLY A 23 8.93 -10.19 1.32
C GLY A 23 9.54 -9.56 2.57
N LEU A 24 9.65 -10.29 3.68
CA LEU A 24 10.27 -9.86 4.93
C LEU A 24 11.78 -10.16 5.01
N VAL A 25 12.30 -11.04 4.15
CA VAL A 25 13.73 -11.38 4.10
C VAL A 25 14.64 -10.13 4.00
N PRO A 26 14.37 -9.13 3.12
CA PRO A 26 15.21 -7.94 3.04
C PRO A 26 15.31 -7.16 4.35
N ALA A 27 14.22 -7.10 5.13
CA ALA A 27 14.23 -6.46 6.44
C ALA A 27 15.10 -7.23 7.44
N GLY A 28 14.97 -8.56 7.50
CA GLY A 28 15.78 -9.40 8.37
C GLY A 28 17.27 -9.37 8.03
N LEU A 29 17.61 -9.42 6.73
CA LEU A 29 19.00 -9.34 6.26
C LEU A 29 19.65 -8.01 6.60
N TYR A 30 18.96 -6.88 6.36
CA TYR A 30 19.53 -5.58 6.68
C TYR A 30 19.61 -5.33 8.18
N PHE A 31 18.66 -5.85 8.97
CA PHE A 31 18.79 -5.85 10.42
C PHE A 31 20.03 -6.62 10.88
N TRP A 32 20.28 -7.80 10.28
CA TRP A 32 21.49 -8.58 10.55
C TRP A 32 22.77 -7.81 10.17
N TYR A 33 22.80 -7.16 9.00
CA TYR A 33 23.94 -6.32 8.60
C TYR A 33 24.17 -5.16 9.57
N GLY A 34 23.10 -4.52 10.07
CA GLY A 34 23.19 -3.48 11.09
C GLY A 34 23.78 -4.00 12.39
N ALA A 35 23.32 -5.17 12.85
CA ALA A 35 23.82 -5.81 14.06
C ALA A 35 25.29 -6.26 13.96
N HIS A 36 25.81 -6.49 12.76
CA HIS A 36 27.20 -6.89 12.51
C HIS A 36 28.09 -5.73 12.05
N ASN A 37 27.67 -4.47 12.26
CA ASN A 37 28.41 -3.27 11.86
C ASN A 37 28.77 -3.20 10.37
N GLN A 38 27.97 -3.83 9.50
CA GLN A 38 28.20 -3.86 8.05
C GLN A 38 27.49 -2.73 7.29
N LEU A 39 26.72 -1.88 7.98
CA LEU A 39 25.97 -0.77 7.37
C LEU A 39 26.69 0.60 7.43
N GLY A 40 27.90 0.65 8.00
CA GLY A 40 28.71 1.86 8.08
C GLY A 40 28.46 2.70 9.33
N ALA A 41 28.72 4.01 9.24
CA ALA A 41 28.80 4.92 10.38
C ALA A 41 27.46 5.19 11.07
N ASP A 42 26.34 5.16 10.33
CA ASP A 42 24.99 5.34 10.86
C ASP A 42 24.09 4.18 10.41
N PRO A 43 24.20 3.01 11.08
CA PRO A 43 23.49 1.80 10.67
C PRO A 43 21.98 1.93 10.86
N VAL A 44 21.52 2.69 11.86
CA VAL A 44 20.09 2.88 12.15
C VAL A 44 19.44 3.70 11.05
N ASN A 45 20.03 4.83 10.64
CA ASN A 45 19.50 5.65 9.55
C ASN A 45 19.48 4.89 8.21
N VAL A 46 20.55 4.14 7.91
CA VAL A 46 20.61 3.31 6.70
C VAL A 46 19.50 2.27 6.70
N PHE A 47 19.30 1.58 7.82
CA PHE A 47 18.24 0.59 7.96
C PHE A 47 16.84 1.21 7.84
N GLU A 48 16.61 2.36 8.48
CA GLU A 48 15.34 3.09 8.44
C GLU A 48 14.98 3.50 7.00
N ARG A 49 15.92 4.11 6.28
CA ARG A 49 15.74 4.53 4.88
C ARG A 49 15.51 3.34 3.96
N TRP A 50 16.17 2.22 4.24
CA TRP A 50 15.98 0.99 3.50
C TRP A 50 14.57 0.40 3.70
N LEU A 51 14.08 0.35 4.94
CA LEU A 51 12.71 -0.06 5.24
C LEU A 51 11.68 0.83 4.54
N GLY A 52 11.89 2.16 4.58
CA GLY A 52 11.04 3.11 3.87
C GLY A 52 10.99 2.86 2.36
N LEU A 53 12.15 2.62 1.73
CA LEU A 53 12.24 2.30 0.31
C LEU A 53 11.49 1.00 -0.05
N TRP A 54 11.62 -0.05 0.75
CA TRP A 54 10.89 -1.30 0.52
C TRP A 54 9.38 -1.15 0.74
N GLY A 55 8.96 -0.37 1.73
CA GLY A 55 7.56 0.02 1.90
C GLY A 55 6.99 0.70 0.65
N VAL A 56 7.72 1.66 0.08
CA VAL A 56 7.35 2.34 -1.17
C VAL A 56 7.30 1.36 -2.35
N ARG A 57 8.29 0.47 -2.50
CA ARG A 57 8.30 -0.56 -3.55
C ARG A 57 7.06 -1.44 -3.50
N PHE A 58 6.71 -1.96 -2.31
CA PHE A 58 5.50 -2.77 -2.16
C PHE A 58 4.23 -1.97 -2.41
N LEU A 59 4.21 -0.67 -2.10
CA LEU A 59 3.07 0.20 -2.37
C LEU A 59 2.89 0.42 -3.87
N VAL A 60 3.97 0.67 -4.60
CA VAL A 60 3.99 0.76 -6.07
C VAL A 60 3.46 -0.53 -6.67
N VAL A 61 3.97 -1.69 -6.25
CA VAL A 61 3.47 -3.00 -6.71
C VAL A 61 1.98 -3.15 -6.42
N THR A 62 1.53 -2.81 -5.21
CA THR A 62 0.12 -2.89 -4.80
C THR A 62 -0.81 -2.05 -5.69
N LEU A 63 -0.36 -0.85 -6.09
CA LEU A 63 -1.10 0.04 -6.98
C LEU A 63 -1.04 -0.40 -8.44
N ALA A 64 0.09 -0.98 -8.88
CA ALA A 64 0.32 -1.46 -10.24
C ALA A 64 -0.53 -2.67 -10.63
N ILE A 65 -0.97 -3.48 -9.66
CA ILE A 65 -1.79 -4.68 -9.91
C ILE A 65 -3.09 -4.37 -10.68
N ALA A 66 -3.77 -3.27 -10.36
CA ALA A 66 -5.00 -2.89 -11.07
C ALA A 66 -4.75 -2.51 -12.56
N PRO A 67 -3.77 -1.63 -12.89
CA PRO A 67 -3.26 -1.42 -14.26
C PRO A 67 -2.96 -2.67 -15.03
N LEU A 68 -2.14 -3.55 -14.46
CA LEU A 68 -1.66 -4.72 -15.19
C LEU A 68 -2.79 -5.70 -15.50
N ARG A 69 -3.78 -5.79 -14.61
CA ARG A 69 -5.00 -6.56 -14.86
C ARG A 69 -5.84 -5.93 -15.97
N ASP A 70 -6.06 -4.62 -15.94
CA ASP A 70 -6.91 -3.93 -16.92
C ASP A 70 -6.30 -3.97 -18.33
N LEU A 71 -4.96 -3.99 -18.43
CA LEU A 71 -4.22 -4.17 -19.68
C LEU A 71 -4.21 -5.63 -20.17
N GLY A 72 -4.80 -6.57 -19.41
CA GLY A 72 -4.85 -7.98 -19.79
C GLY A 72 -3.52 -8.73 -19.66
N VAL A 73 -2.49 -8.12 -19.06
CA VAL A 73 -1.14 -8.68 -18.99
C VAL A 73 -1.08 -9.84 -18.00
N ILE A 74 -1.45 -9.60 -16.72
CA ILE A 74 -1.45 -10.64 -15.67
C ILE A 74 -2.55 -10.36 -14.64
N ASN A 75 -3.24 -11.42 -14.17
CA ASN A 75 -4.20 -11.32 -13.07
C ASN A 75 -3.55 -11.57 -11.69
N LEU A 76 -2.99 -10.51 -11.10
CA LEU A 76 -2.36 -10.54 -9.77
C LEU A 76 -3.27 -10.03 -8.65
N VAL A 77 -4.57 -9.86 -8.90
CA VAL A 77 -5.52 -9.28 -7.92
C VAL A 77 -5.53 -10.05 -6.60
N ARG A 78 -5.35 -11.37 -6.66
CA ARG A 78 -5.29 -12.25 -5.49
C ARG A 78 -4.14 -11.93 -4.52
N TYR A 79 -3.03 -11.38 -5.00
CA TYR A 79 -1.86 -11.03 -4.16
C TYR A 79 -1.89 -9.58 -3.66
N ARG A 80 -2.82 -8.75 -4.16
CA ARG A 80 -2.92 -7.33 -3.78
C ARG A 80 -3.01 -7.13 -2.28
N ARG A 81 -3.73 -8.01 -1.58
CA ARG A 81 -3.86 -7.96 -0.12
C ARG A 81 -2.53 -8.27 0.56
N THR A 82 -1.80 -9.28 0.09
CA THR A 82 -0.50 -9.67 0.64
C THR A 82 0.52 -8.55 0.51
N PHE A 83 0.63 -7.94 -0.67
CA PHE A 83 1.51 -6.78 -0.86
C PHE A 83 1.08 -5.58 -0.02
N GLY A 84 -0.23 -5.29 0.10
CA GLY A 84 -0.71 -4.23 0.98
C GLY A 84 -0.37 -4.45 2.46
N LEU A 85 -0.39 -5.70 2.94
CA LEU A 85 0.05 -6.04 4.29
C LEU A 85 1.57 -5.92 4.45
N LEU A 86 2.35 -6.25 3.42
CA LEU A 86 3.80 -6.01 3.43
C LEU A 86 4.11 -4.51 3.54
N VAL A 87 3.39 -3.63 2.83
CA VAL A 87 3.52 -2.18 3.00
C VAL A 87 3.32 -1.78 4.46
N PHE A 88 2.27 -2.31 5.10
CA PHE A 88 2.00 -2.03 6.52
C PHE A 88 3.11 -2.53 7.45
N TRP A 89 3.58 -3.77 7.28
CA TRP A 89 4.66 -4.30 8.11
C TRP A 89 5.96 -3.51 7.96
N TYR A 90 6.32 -3.12 6.74
CA TYR A 90 7.48 -2.26 6.52
C TYR A 90 7.30 -0.87 7.11
N ALA A 91 6.08 -0.30 7.06
CA ALA A 91 5.80 0.97 7.72
C ALA A 91 5.89 0.87 9.26
N VAL A 92 5.40 -0.23 9.85
CA VAL A 92 5.57 -0.50 11.29
C VAL A 92 7.04 -0.61 11.65
N MET A 93 7.82 -1.40 10.90
CA MET A 93 9.26 -1.54 11.15
C MET A 93 10.00 -0.22 10.97
N HIS A 94 9.61 0.59 9.98
CA HIS A 94 10.20 1.92 9.73
C HIS A 94 9.94 2.87 10.92
N VAL A 95 8.68 3.01 11.35
CA VAL A 95 8.33 3.83 12.52
C VAL A 95 8.94 3.28 13.81
N ALA A 96 9.00 1.96 13.96
CA ALA A 96 9.64 1.33 15.11
C ALA A 96 11.15 1.54 15.11
N THR A 97 11.82 1.56 13.96
CA THR A 97 13.25 1.88 13.86
C THR A 97 13.51 3.30 14.36
N TYR A 98 12.72 4.27 13.91
CA TYR A 98 12.79 5.64 14.43
C TYR A 98 12.48 5.70 15.93
N GLY A 99 11.33 5.18 16.37
CA GLY A 99 10.90 5.32 17.77
C GLY A 99 11.73 4.53 18.78
N VAL A 100 12.21 3.33 18.40
CA VAL A 100 12.90 2.41 19.31
C VAL A 100 14.42 2.51 19.17
N LEU A 101 14.95 2.53 17.94
CA LEU A 101 16.39 2.47 17.71
C LEU A 101 17.04 3.85 17.64
N ASP A 102 16.38 4.82 17.01
CA ASP A 102 16.91 6.19 16.87
C ASP A 102 16.58 7.05 18.11
N GLN A 103 15.33 7.02 18.57
CA GLN A 103 14.86 7.83 19.69
C GLN A 103 14.90 7.10 21.05
N HIS A 104 15.36 5.84 21.09
CA HIS A 104 15.50 5.06 22.31
C HIS A 104 14.24 4.99 23.20
N LEU A 105 13.05 4.99 22.59
CA LEU A 105 11.75 5.05 23.27
C LEU A 105 11.49 6.33 24.09
N ASP A 106 12.26 7.41 23.88
CA ASP A 106 11.95 8.71 24.45
C ASP A 106 10.74 9.34 23.75
N LEU A 107 9.56 9.06 24.29
CA LEU A 107 8.31 9.58 23.77
C LEU A 107 8.27 11.12 23.76
N ARG A 108 8.93 11.79 24.70
CA ARG A 108 8.93 13.27 24.75
C ARG A 108 9.73 13.83 23.57
N ALA A 109 10.90 13.25 23.30
CA ALA A 109 11.69 13.60 22.13
C ALA A 109 10.91 13.34 20.84
N VAL A 110 10.30 12.15 20.70
CA VAL A 110 9.47 11.79 19.55
C VAL A 110 8.36 12.81 19.30
N PHE A 111 7.58 13.17 20.32
CA PHE A 111 6.48 14.12 20.17
C PHE A 111 6.98 15.53 19.82
N GLY A 112 8.06 15.99 20.45
CA GLY A 112 8.69 17.27 20.13
C GLY A 112 9.16 17.35 18.68
N GLU A 113 9.83 16.29 18.21
CA GLU A 113 10.31 16.24 16.84
C GLU A 113 9.19 16.14 15.81
N VAL A 114 8.20 15.28 16.06
CA VAL A 114 7.07 15.06 15.14
C VAL A 114 6.28 16.35 14.94
N THR A 115 6.08 17.14 15.99
CA THR A 115 5.35 18.42 15.90
C THR A 115 6.15 19.54 15.23
N THR A 116 7.48 19.45 15.25
CA THR A 116 8.36 20.50 14.72
C THR A 116 8.78 20.24 13.27
N LYS A 117 8.91 18.97 12.87
CA LYS A 117 9.41 18.57 11.54
C LYS A 117 8.24 18.15 10.64
N PRO A 118 7.89 18.94 9.60
CA PRO A 118 6.80 18.60 8.68
C PRO A 118 6.97 17.24 8.00
N PHE A 119 8.22 16.84 7.75
CA PHE A 119 8.56 15.52 7.20
C PHE A 119 8.00 14.37 8.04
N LEU A 120 8.16 14.42 9.37
CA LEU A 120 7.67 13.41 10.31
C LEU A 120 6.14 13.44 10.39
N MET A 121 5.53 14.63 10.38
CA MET A 121 4.05 14.76 10.40
C MET A 121 3.40 14.06 9.21
N VAL A 122 3.92 14.28 8.00
CA VAL A 122 3.37 13.66 6.78
C VAL A 122 3.55 12.14 6.82
N GLY A 123 4.70 11.65 7.31
CA GLY A 123 4.94 10.23 7.51
C GLY A 123 3.98 9.60 8.51
N LEU A 124 3.78 10.23 9.66
CA LEU A 124 2.83 9.79 10.68
C LEU A 124 1.39 9.79 10.15
N ALA A 125 0.98 10.83 9.42
CA ALA A 125 -0.34 10.89 8.82
C ALA A 125 -0.58 9.75 7.81
N ALA A 126 0.43 9.43 6.99
CA ALA A 126 0.38 8.29 6.08
C ALA A 126 0.26 6.96 6.85
N PHE A 127 1.03 6.79 7.92
CA PHE A 127 1.01 5.60 8.77
C PHE A 127 -0.33 5.41 9.49
N VAL A 128 -0.86 6.46 10.11
CA VAL A 128 -2.17 6.46 10.79
C VAL A 128 -3.28 6.09 9.82
N LEU A 129 -3.23 6.60 8.58
CA LEU A 129 -4.22 6.23 7.56
C LEU A 129 -4.05 4.79 7.08
N LEU A 130 -2.83 4.24 7.10
CA LEU A 130 -2.55 2.86 6.71
C LEU A 130 -3.04 1.84 7.76
N CYS A 131 -3.05 2.18 9.06
CA CYS A 131 -3.52 1.33 10.15
C CYS A 131 -4.95 0.76 9.95
N PRO A 132 -6.00 1.56 9.71
CA PRO A 132 -7.35 1.02 9.50
C PRO A 132 -7.45 0.18 8.22
N LEU A 133 -6.65 0.48 7.19
CA LEU A 133 -6.59 -0.32 5.97
C LEU A 133 -6.00 -1.71 6.26
N ALA A 134 -4.94 -1.79 7.05
CA ALA A 134 -4.34 -3.05 7.47
C ALA A 134 -5.27 -3.85 8.40
N ALA A 135 -5.88 -3.19 9.40
CA ALA A 135 -6.81 -3.81 10.33
C ALA A 135 -8.03 -4.42 9.63
N THR A 136 -8.54 -3.74 8.60
CA THR A 136 -9.68 -4.21 7.79
C THR A 136 -9.29 -5.06 6.59
N SER A 137 -8.00 -5.40 6.44
CA SER A 137 -7.50 -6.36 5.46
C SER A 137 -7.68 -7.78 5.96
N ASN A 138 -8.90 -8.19 6.32
CA ASN A 138 -9.24 -9.55 6.72
C ASN A 138 -10.58 -10.02 6.13
N ARG A 139 -10.80 -11.35 6.04
CA ARG A 139 -12.00 -11.92 5.41
C ARG A 139 -13.29 -11.55 6.16
N TRP A 140 -13.20 -11.36 7.48
CA TRP A 140 -14.33 -10.99 8.31
C TRP A 140 -14.78 -9.56 7.99
N SER A 141 -13.87 -8.58 8.05
CA SER A 141 -14.14 -7.18 7.71
C SER A 141 -14.68 -6.99 6.29
N ILE A 142 -14.19 -7.75 5.31
CA ILE A 142 -14.75 -7.71 3.94
C ILE A 142 -16.22 -8.12 3.91
N ARG A 143 -16.60 -9.14 4.67
CA ARG A 143 -17.98 -9.63 4.75
C ARG A 143 -18.87 -8.71 5.58
N THR A 144 -18.35 -8.19 6.69
CA THR A 144 -19.12 -7.34 7.63
C THR A 144 -19.34 -5.93 7.11
N LEU A 145 -18.31 -5.28 6.54
CA LEU A 145 -18.40 -3.88 6.11
C LEU A 145 -18.97 -3.71 4.69
N GLY A 146 -18.95 -4.76 3.86
CA GLY A 146 -19.52 -4.77 2.51
C GLY A 146 -19.08 -3.57 1.66
N ARG A 147 -20.02 -2.65 1.36
CA ARG A 147 -19.75 -1.45 0.54
C ARG A 147 -18.82 -0.45 1.22
N LEU A 148 -18.89 -0.31 2.55
CA LEU A 148 -18.05 0.61 3.32
C LEU A 148 -16.57 0.21 3.26
N TRP A 149 -16.29 -1.10 3.21
CA TRP A 149 -14.93 -1.63 3.04
C TRP A 149 -14.24 -1.05 1.80
N GLY A 150 -14.98 -1.01 0.67
CA GLY A 150 -14.50 -0.47 -0.58
C GLY A 150 -14.35 1.05 -0.61
N THR A 151 -14.99 1.77 0.32
CA THR A 151 -14.80 3.21 0.52
C THR A 151 -13.58 3.48 1.40
N LEU A 152 -13.44 2.75 2.52
CA LEU A 152 -12.28 2.83 3.41
C LEU A 152 -10.98 2.53 2.64
N HIS A 153 -10.96 1.47 1.83
CA HIS A 153 -9.79 1.11 1.04
C HIS A 153 -9.45 2.09 -0.10
N ARG A 154 -10.27 3.13 -0.34
CA ARG A 154 -9.86 4.26 -1.21
C ARG A 154 -8.81 5.13 -0.56
N GLY A 155 -8.70 5.09 0.78
CA GLY A 155 -7.65 5.75 1.54
C GLY A 155 -6.24 5.40 1.05
N VAL A 156 -6.06 4.25 0.39
CA VAL A 156 -4.76 3.84 -0.18
C VAL A 156 -4.19 4.85 -1.18
N TYR A 157 -5.05 5.59 -1.90
CA TYR A 157 -4.59 6.62 -2.84
C TYR A 157 -4.12 7.89 -2.12
N VAL A 158 -4.73 8.21 -0.98
CA VAL A 158 -4.26 9.28 -0.09
C VAL A 158 -2.95 8.87 0.58
N VAL A 159 -2.86 7.61 1.06
CA VAL A 159 -1.59 7.04 1.55
C VAL A 159 -0.51 7.11 0.50
N ALA A 160 -0.81 6.78 -0.77
CA ALA A 160 0.16 6.87 -1.86
C ALA A 160 0.67 8.30 -2.09
N ALA A 161 -0.22 9.31 -2.03
CA ALA A 161 0.17 10.70 -2.14
C ALA A 161 1.05 11.14 -0.96
N LEU A 162 0.61 10.87 0.28
CA LEU A 162 1.35 11.22 1.48
C LEU A 162 2.70 10.52 1.54
N ALA A 163 2.76 9.22 1.23
CA ALA A 163 4.00 8.45 1.18
C ALA A 163 4.94 8.96 0.08
N GLY A 164 4.42 9.37 -1.08
CA GLY A 164 5.23 9.99 -2.14
C GLY A 164 5.83 11.32 -1.72
N VAL A 165 5.04 12.21 -1.08
CA VAL A 165 5.52 13.50 -0.56
C VAL A 165 6.53 13.29 0.56
N HIS A 166 6.22 12.43 1.53
CA HIS A 166 7.14 12.04 2.61
C HIS A 166 8.45 11.50 2.05
N PHE A 167 8.39 10.57 1.09
CA PHE A 167 9.57 9.99 0.48
C PHE A 167 10.45 11.02 -0.23
N LEU A 168 9.88 12.01 -0.93
CA LEU A 168 10.66 13.09 -1.55
C LEU A 168 11.34 13.98 -0.51
N MET A 169 10.64 14.35 0.56
CA MET A 169 11.17 15.19 1.64
C MET A 169 12.32 14.50 2.41
N ALA A 170 12.43 13.17 2.35
CA ALA A 170 13.51 12.43 3.01
C ALA A 170 14.89 12.65 2.36
N PHE A 171 14.95 13.11 1.11
CA PHE A 171 16.21 13.26 0.38
C PHE A 171 16.64 14.73 0.32
N LYS A 172 17.91 14.99 0.65
CA LYS A 172 18.52 16.31 0.44
C LYS A 172 18.76 16.62 -1.04
N THR A 173 18.96 15.59 -1.86
CA THR A 173 19.13 15.71 -3.32
C THR A 173 18.23 14.73 -4.06
N TYR A 174 17.58 15.21 -5.12
CA TYR A 174 16.69 14.40 -5.92
C TYR A 174 17.46 13.58 -6.96
N THR A 175 17.36 12.26 -6.84
CA THR A 175 17.92 11.30 -7.80
C THR A 175 16.84 10.78 -8.73
N VAL A 176 17.24 10.19 -9.86
CA VAL A 176 16.31 9.50 -10.78
C VAL A 176 15.50 8.42 -10.03
N THR A 177 16.14 7.71 -9.09
CA THR A 177 15.48 6.70 -8.26
C THR A 177 14.42 7.32 -7.35
N SER A 178 14.74 8.40 -6.63
CA SER A 178 13.81 9.01 -5.69
C SER A 178 12.61 9.65 -6.41
N VAL A 179 12.87 10.38 -7.49
CA VAL A 179 11.83 11.00 -8.32
C VAL A 179 11.01 9.94 -9.03
N GLY A 180 11.65 8.88 -9.55
CA GLY A 180 10.98 7.79 -10.26
C GLY A 180 9.96 7.06 -9.39
N TYR A 181 10.31 6.70 -8.15
CA TYR A 181 9.36 6.06 -7.22
C TYR A 181 8.23 6.99 -6.80
N ALA A 182 8.52 8.25 -6.48
CA ALA A 182 7.48 9.22 -6.13
C ALA A 182 6.52 9.46 -7.30
N ALA A 183 7.04 9.66 -8.51
CA ALA A 183 6.26 9.79 -9.73
C ALA A 183 5.39 8.55 -9.97
N ALA A 184 5.94 7.34 -9.78
CA ALA A 184 5.17 6.10 -9.89
C ALA A 184 4.00 6.06 -8.90
N LEU A 185 4.20 6.45 -7.63
CA LEU A 185 3.11 6.54 -6.65
C LEU A 185 2.03 7.54 -7.07
N PHE A 186 2.41 8.74 -7.50
CA PHE A 186 1.45 9.76 -7.92
C PHE A 186 0.68 9.33 -9.18
N VAL A 187 1.37 8.83 -10.20
CA VAL A 187 0.76 8.40 -11.46
C VAL A 187 -0.16 7.20 -11.25
N LEU A 188 0.31 6.16 -10.55
CA LEU A 188 -0.51 4.97 -10.29
C LEU A 188 -1.67 5.28 -9.35
N GLY A 189 -1.45 6.14 -8.35
CA GLY A 189 -2.50 6.64 -7.46
C GLY A 189 -3.58 7.39 -8.24
N ALA A 190 -3.20 8.39 -9.02
CA ALA A 190 -4.11 9.17 -9.86
C ALA A 190 -4.86 8.30 -10.88
N ALA A 191 -4.16 7.41 -11.58
CA ALA A 191 -4.77 6.47 -12.51
C ALA A 191 -5.79 5.56 -11.80
N GLY A 192 -5.46 5.08 -10.59
CA GLY A 192 -6.35 4.27 -9.77
C GLY A 192 -7.62 5.02 -9.32
N VAL A 193 -7.51 6.32 -9.04
CA VAL A 193 -8.66 7.20 -8.74
C VAL A 193 -9.53 7.38 -9.99
N VAL A 194 -8.94 7.79 -11.11
CA VAL A 194 -9.65 8.07 -12.37
C VAL A 194 -10.44 6.85 -12.86
N ARG A 195 -9.82 5.66 -12.85
CA ARG A 195 -10.50 4.43 -13.29
C ARG A 195 -11.69 4.08 -12.44
N ARG A 196 -11.58 4.29 -11.13
CA ARG A 196 -12.67 4.00 -10.19
C ARG A 196 -13.84 4.96 -10.39
N VAL A 197 -13.56 6.25 -10.61
CA VAL A 197 -14.59 7.24 -10.96
C VAL A 197 -15.29 6.86 -12.25
N ARG A 198 -14.54 6.51 -13.31
CA ARG A 198 -15.10 6.06 -14.60
C ARG A 198 -15.97 4.81 -14.47
N HIS A 199 -15.54 3.82 -13.70
CA HIS A 199 -16.31 2.59 -13.48
C HIS A 199 -17.62 2.84 -12.71
N ASN A 200 -17.60 3.71 -11.70
CA ASN A 200 -18.80 4.11 -10.98
C ASN A 200 -19.79 4.90 -11.87
N GLY A 201 -19.27 5.79 -12.74
CA GLY A 201 -20.09 6.52 -13.72
C GLY A 201 -20.81 5.59 -14.71
N ARG A 202 -20.07 4.64 -15.30
CA ARG A 202 -20.65 3.62 -16.22
C ARG A 202 -21.74 2.79 -15.56
N ARG A 203 -21.56 2.37 -14.30
CA ARG A 203 -22.58 1.62 -13.55
C ARG A 203 -23.84 2.45 -13.29
N ARG A 204 -23.70 3.74 -12.96
CA ARG A 204 -24.85 4.63 -12.75
C ARG A 204 -25.64 4.86 -14.03
N MET A 205 -24.96 5.10 -15.15
CA MET A 205 -25.62 5.26 -16.46
C MET A 205 -26.33 3.99 -16.91
N SER A 206 -25.72 2.82 -16.70
CA SER A 206 -26.35 1.53 -17.05
C SER A 206 -27.58 1.24 -16.19
N ALA A 207 -27.62 1.68 -14.93
CA ALA A 207 -28.78 1.55 -14.06
C ALA A 207 -29.88 2.59 -14.37
N ALA A 208 -29.51 3.77 -14.86
CA ALA A 208 -30.46 4.80 -15.30
C ALA A 208 -31.11 4.46 -16.66
N ASN A 209 -30.38 3.76 -17.53
CA ASN A 209 -30.87 3.30 -18.84
C ASN A 209 -31.56 1.93 -18.80
N GLU A 210 -31.70 1.29 -17.63
CA GLU A 210 -32.47 0.06 -17.50
C GLU A 210 -33.96 0.44 -17.59
N PRO A 211 -34.66 0.09 -18.70
CA PRO A 211 -36.04 0.50 -18.88
C PRO A 211 -36.86 -0.10 -17.74
N MET A 212 -37.61 0.76 -17.04
CA MET A 212 -38.48 0.44 -15.92
C MET A 212 -39.24 -0.86 -16.24
N ARG A 213 -38.78 -1.99 -15.70
CA ARG A 213 -39.42 -3.29 -15.91
C ARG A 213 -40.86 -3.12 -15.43
N ARG A 214 -41.79 -3.11 -16.39
CA ARG A 214 -43.23 -2.97 -16.13
C ARG A 214 -43.60 -3.96 -15.01
N PRO A 215 -44.40 -3.54 -14.00
CA PRO A 215 -44.90 -4.47 -13.01
C PRO A 215 -45.60 -5.61 -13.75
N LYS A 216 -45.20 -6.84 -13.47
CA LYS A 216 -45.88 -8.03 -13.99
C LYS A 216 -47.31 -7.95 -13.48
N THR A 217 -48.26 -7.65 -14.35
CA THR A 217 -49.68 -7.83 -14.10
C THR A 217 -49.92 -9.33 -14.00
N THR A 218 -49.93 -9.86 -12.77
CA THR A 218 -50.55 -11.15 -12.48
C THR A 218 -52.06 -10.95 -12.59
N GLY A 219 -52.62 -11.48 -13.68
CA GLY A 219 -54.06 -11.72 -13.80
C GLY A 219 -54.46 -13.01 -13.10
#